data_AF-A0AAN7BA05-F1
#
_entry.id   AF-A0AAN7BA05-F1
#
_cell.length_a   1.000
_cell.length_b   1.000
_cell.length_c   1.000
_cell.angle_alpha   90.00
_cell.angle_beta   90.00
_cell.angle_gamma   90.00
#
_symmetry.space_group_name_H-M   'P 1'
#
loop_
_entity.id
_entity.type
_entity.pdbx_description
1 polymer ?
#
loop_
_entity_poly.entity_id
_entity_poly.type
_entity_poly.pdbx_seq_one_letter_code
_entity_poly.pdbx_strand_id
1 'polypeptide(L)'
;MEVAGLVIGGVSLASLFTTCVDCFEYIQLGRQFGRDYQTAVLRLDLLKLRLSRWASAVNDSDYGVSVQSDDEIVKVKEVLGQIIELFEATEKSSKKFKASDDGAGMADLDKDFESIHLKMKNLALKRQNRSSFAKKVSWVLHEAKYFTRLIEDLEPLVRDLVDMFPAVEEQQRELSVQEAEELQADRGVVLLQDANQGEDELLREAIAQALASQVKHQFVGNIAKDEVQVRYGDEYEGGAPVAGTAGSKYEKNEASGKARVQYGDHYGQGSIFR
;
A
#
# COMPACT_ATOMS: atom_id res chain seq x y z
N MET A 1 -2.48 25.18 18.21
CA MET A 1 -1.48 26.07 17.58
C MET A 1 -1.97 26.33 16.18
N GLU A 2 -1.81 27.53 15.65
CA GLU A 2 -2.13 27.82 14.25
C GLU A 2 -0.92 27.41 13.40
N VAL A 3 -1.09 26.41 12.55
CA VAL A 3 -0.03 25.89 11.66
C VAL A 3 0.34 26.93 10.60
N ALA A 4 -0.59 27.81 10.21
CA ALA A 4 -0.30 29.03 9.46
C ALA A 4 0.84 29.89 10.07
N GLY A 5 1.02 29.89 11.40
CA GLY A 5 2.15 30.55 12.06
C GLY A 5 3.47 29.74 12.06
N LEU A 6 3.38 28.43 11.82
CA LEU A 6 4.52 27.50 11.74
C LEU A 6 5.17 27.51 10.34
N VAL A 7 4.36 27.72 9.29
CA VAL A 7 4.81 27.74 7.88
C VAL A 7 5.73 28.94 7.58
N ILE A 8 5.66 30.02 8.37
CA ILE A 8 6.46 31.25 8.17
C ILE A 8 7.78 31.24 8.98
N GLY A 9 7.97 30.35 9.97
CA GLY A 9 9.07 30.45 10.93
C GLY A 9 9.95 29.21 11.06
N GLY A 10 11.16 29.22 10.49
CA GLY A 10 12.32 28.41 10.92
C GLY A 10 12.24 26.87 10.89
N VAL A 11 11.09 26.27 10.59
CA VAL A 11 10.90 24.82 10.55
C VAL A 11 11.49 24.26 9.25
N SER A 12 12.33 23.22 9.36
CA SER A 12 12.94 22.58 8.21
C SER A 12 11.92 21.73 7.47
N LEU A 13 12.12 21.57 6.16
CA LEU A 13 11.24 20.75 5.33
C LEU A 13 11.16 19.30 5.83
N ALA A 14 12.30 18.73 6.23
CA ALA A 14 12.38 17.40 6.84
C ALA A 14 11.48 17.26 8.07
N SER A 15 11.47 18.26 8.96
CA SER A 15 10.63 18.21 10.16
C SER A 15 9.14 18.36 9.87
N LEU A 16 8.75 19.09 8.82
CA LEU A 16 7.36 19.13 8.36
C LEU A 16 6.91 17.78 7.79
N PHE A 17 7.76 17.09 7.02
CA PHE A 17 7.45 15.74 6.56
C PHE A 17 7.23 14.78 7.70
N THR A 18 8.17 14.72 8.66
CA THR A 18 8.02 13.88 9.85
C THR A 18 6.72 14.20 10.58
N THR A 19 6.40 15.48 10.77
CA THR A 19 5.15 15.90 11.42
C THR A 19 3.91 15.44 10.64
N CYS A 20 3.93 15.56 9.31
CA CYS A 20 2.82 15.11 8.46
C CYS A 20 2.60 13.61 8.59
N VAL A 21 3.66 12.80 8.48
CA VAL A 21 3.52 11.34 8.55
C VAL A 21 3.15 10.89 9.96
N ASP A 22 3.63 11.58 11.00
CA ASP A 22 3.21 11.36 12.39
C ASP A 22 1.71 11.67 12.61
N CYS A 23 1.12 12.61 11.88
CA CYS A 23 -0.31 12.89 12.01
C CYS A 23 -1.20 11.68 11.69
N PHE A 24 -0.77 10.83 10.75
CA PHE A 24 -1.46 9.57 10.43
C PHE A 24 -1.44 8.59 11.61
N GLU A 25 -0.44 8.66 12.50
CA GLU A 25 -0.30 7.79 13.68
C GLU A 25 -1.20 8.21 14.84
N TYR A 26 -1.67 9.47 14.86
CA TYR A 26 -2.50 9.97 15.95
C TYR A 26 -3.96 9.55 15.83
N ILE A 27 -4.38 9.06 14.66
CA ILE A 27 -5.74 8.59 14.46
C ILE A 27 -5.88 7.18 15.03
N GLN A 28 -6.59 7.11 16.16
CA GLN A 28 -7.25 5.89 16.59
C GLN A 28 -8.66 5.88 16.04
N LEU A 29 -9.21 4.70 15.83
CA LEU A 29 -10.54 4.58 15.23
C LEU A 29 -11.51 3.94 16.19
N GLY A 30 -12.72 4.49 16.21
CA GLY A 30 -13.81 3.99 17.03
C GLY A 30 -14.20 2.60 16.54
N ARG A 31 -14.37 1.66 17.46
CA ARG A 31 -14.54 0.21 17.21
C ARG A 31 -15.89 -0.19 16.57
N GLN A 32 -16.62 0.76 15.97
CA GLN A 32 -18.03 0.62 15.58
C GLN A 32 -18.30 0.51 14.06
N PHE A 33 -17.26 0.42 13.22
CA PHE A 33 -17.40 0.68 11.77
C PHE A 33 -17.26 -0.53 10.81
N GLY A 34 -17.14 -1.77 11.31
CA GLY A 34 -17.26 -2.98 10.47
C GLY A 34 -16.23 -3.09 9.33
N ARG A 35 -16.68 -3.35 8.09
CA ARG A 35 -15.82 -3.48 6.89
C ARG A 35 -15.48 -2.14 6.23
N ASP A 36 -16.41 -1.19 6.25
CA ASP A 36 -16.18 0.17 5.74
C ASP A 36 -15.04 0.84 6.50
N TYR A 37 -14.93 0.52 7.79
CA TYR A 37 -13.78 0.83 8.63
C TYR A 37 -12.44 0.41 8.03
N GLN A 38 -12.31 -0.88 7.70
CA GLN A 38 -11.06 -1.49 7.25
C GLN A 38 -10.65 -0.87 5.93
N THR A 39 -11.61 -0.73 5.02
CA THR A 39 -11.42 -0.08 3.72
C THR A 39 -10.87 1.33 3.91
N ALA A 40 -11.48 2.09 4.82
CA ALA A 40 -11.07 3.45 5.06
C ALA A 40 -9.64 3.50 5.68
N VAL A 41 -9.32 2.66 6.66
CA VAL A 41 -7.95 2.56 7.21
C VAL A 41 -6.93 2.30 6.12
N LEU A 42 -7.20 1.33 5.23
CA LEU A 42 -6.29 0.99 4.15
C LEU A 42 -6.12 2.15 3.17
N ARG A 43 -7.18 2.91 2.86
CA ARG A 43 -7.07 4.15 2.06
C ARG A 43 -6.18 5.19 2.72
N LEU A 44 -6.30 5.36 4.03
CA LEU A 44 -5.43 6.27 4.78
C LEU A 44 -3.97 5.78 4.81
N ASP A 45 -3.76 4.46 4.96
CA ASP A 45 -2.43 3.85 4.89
C ASP A 45 -1.80 4.01 3.49
N LEU A 46 -2.59 3.92 2.41
CA LEU A 46 -2.13 4.17 1.03
C LEU A 46 -1.61 5.60 0.89
N LEU A 47 -2.38 6.60 1.34
CA LEU A 47 -1.95 8.00 1.32
C LEU A 47 -0.68 8.22 2.14
N LYS A 48 -0.60 7.62 3.33
CA LYS A 48 0.59 7.67 4.18
C LYS A 48 1.82 7.07 3.49
N LEU A 49 1.66 5.89 2.90
CA LEU A 49 2.73 5.16 2.26
C LEU A 49 3.23 5.92 1.03
N ARG A 50 2.33 6.43 0.19
CA ARG A 50 2.62 7.30 -0.96
C ARG A 50 3.39 8.56 -0.53
N LEU A 51 2.92 9.27 0.50
CA LEU A 51 3.61 10.45 1.05
C LEU A 51 5.02 10.10 1.54
N SER A 52 5.18 8.99 2.25
CA SER A 52 6.49 8.54 2.73
C SER A 52 7.43 8.13 1.60
N ARG A 53 6.90 7.54 0.53
CA ARG A 53 7.64 7.13 -0.67
C ARG A 53 8.19 8.35 -1.40
N TRP A 54 7.32 9.32 -1.65
CA TRP A 54 7.69 10.58 -2.27
C TRP A 54 8.75 11.32 -1.43
N ALA A 55 8.60 11.38 -0.11
CA ALA A 55 9.57 12.03 0.77
C ALA A 55 10.94 11.32 0.76
N SER A 56 10.93 9.99 0.64
CA SER A 56 12.16 9.20 0.48
C SER A 56 12.83 9.51 -0.86
N ALA A 57 12.05 9.60 -1.94
CA ALA A 57 12.59 9.87 -3.27
C ALA A 57 13.22 11.26 -3.37
N VAL A 58 12.59 12.28 -2.79
CA VAL A 58 13.12 13.66 -2.78
C VAL A 58 14.34 13.82 -1.84
N ASN A 59 14.44 13.02 -0.77
CA ASN A 59 15.56 13.10 0.17
C ASN A 59 16.79 12.28 -0.25
N ASP A 60 16.67 11.38 -1.22
CA ASP A 60 17.78 10.55 -1.65
C ASP A 60 18.75 11.34 -2.54
N SER A 61 19.99 11.50 -2.06
CA SER A 61 20.99 12.37 -2.65
C SER A 61 21.60 11.84 -3.95
N ASP A 62 21.43 10.56 -4.26
CA ASP A 62 22.09 9.90 -5.40
C ASP A 62 21.55 10.39 -6.76
N TYR A 63 20.35 10.96 -6.80
CA TYR A 63 19.72 11.48 -8.03
C TYR A 63 19.71 13.01 -8.12
N GLY A 64 20.20 13.73 -7.11
CA GLY A 64 20.29 15.20 -7.15
C GLY A 64 18.94 15.93 -7.22
N VAL A 65 17.81 15.24 -7.05
CA VAL A 65 16.46 15.84 -7.05
C VAL A 65 16.14 16.36 -5.65
N SER A 66 16.97 17.26 -5.13
CA SER A 66 16.57 18.10 -4.00
C SER A 66 15.46 19.04 -4.45
N VAL A 67 14.60 19.52 -3.57
CA VAL A 67 13.77 20.69 -3.87
C VAL A 67 14.72 21.86 -4.19
N GLN A 68 14.86 22.25 -5.47
CA GLN A 68 16.03 23.01 -5.94
C GLN A 68 15.83 24.52 -5.88
N SER A 69 14.57 24.99 -5.93
CA SER A 69 14.24 26.42 -5.88
C SER A 69 13.51 26.81 -4.60
N ASP A 70 13.74 28.04 -4.15
CA ASP A 70 13.04 28.62 -2.99
C ASP A 70 11.52 28.59 -3.17
N ASP A 71 11.03 28.79 -4.40
CA ASP A 71 9.59 28.74 -4.74
C ASP A 71 9.00 27.33 -4.58
N GLU A 72 9.74 26.29 -4.98
CA GLU A 72 9.31 24.90 -4.76
C GLU A 72 9.31 24.55 -3.27
N ILE A 73 10.33 25.00 -2.52
CA ILE A 73 10.38 24.79 -1.06
C ILE A 73 9.17 25.43 -0.39
N VAL A 74 8.80 26.65 -0.79
CA VAL A 74 7.62 27.36 -0.25
C VAL A 74 6.34 26.57 -0.55
N LYS A 75 6.11 26.16 -1.80
CA LYS A 75 4.91 25.40 -2.17
C LYS A 75 4.81 24.07 -1.44
N VAL A 76 5.92 23.34 -1.32
CA VAL A 76 5.95 22.09 -0.56
C VAL A 76 5.60 22.34 0.91
N LYS A 77 6.18 23.38 1.53
CA LYS A 77 5.84 23.75 2.91
C LYS A 77 4.37 24.11 3.08
N GLU A 78 3.78 24.80 2.11
CA GLU A 78 2.36 25.15 2.11
C GLU A 78 1.47 23.90 2.06
N VAL A 79 1.75 22.96 1.15
CA VAL A 79 0.97 21.71 1.02
C VAL A 79 1.09 20.86 2.30
N LEU A 80 2.29 20.70 2.85
CA LEU A 80 2.49 20.00 4.12
C LEU A 80 1.80 20.70 5.28
N GLY A 81 1.83 22.03 5.31
CA GLY A 81 1.09 22.83 6.27
C GLY A 81 -0.41 22.53 6.21
N GLN A 82 -0.99 22.52 5.01
CA GLN A 82 -2.41 22.19 4.79
C GLN A 82 -2.75 20.76 5.27
N ILE A 83 -1.89 19.77 5.01
CA ILE A 83 -2.06 18.40 5.53
C ILE A 83 -2.15 18.42 7.06
N ILE A 84 -1.21 19.08 7.74
CA ILE A 84 -1.20 19.17 9.21
C ILE A 84 -2.48 19.87 9.71
N GLU A 85 -2.89 20.97 9.06
CA GLU A 85 -4.12 21.69 9.38
C GLU A 85 -5.38 20.83 9.25
N LEU A 86 -5.47 20.00 8.22
CA LEU A 86 -6.58 19.06 8.04
C LEU A 86 -6.68 18.07 9.20
N PHE A 87 -5.55 17.49 9.63
CA PHE A 87 -5.54 16.60 10.79
C PHE A 87 -5.97 17.33 12.07
N GLU A 88 -5.47 18.56 12.31
CA GLU A 88 -5.86 19.33 13.49
C GLU A 88 -7.33 19.77 13.48
N ALA A 89 -7.86 20.16 12.32
CA ALA A 89 -9.27 20.52 12.14
C ALA A 89 -10.18 19.31 12.38
N THR A 90 -9.77 18.14 11.88
CA THR A 90 -10.49 16.88 12.07
C THR A 90 -10.45 16.43 13.53
N GLU A 91 -9.30 16.54 14.21
CA GLU A 91 -9.17 16.27 15.65
C GLU A 91 -10.10 17.16 16.49
N LYS A 92 -10.10 18.48 16.22
CA LYS A 92 -10.98 19.44 16.91
C LYS A 92 -12.45 19.10 16.69
N SER A 93 -12.81 18.65 15.50
CA SER A 93 -14.17 18.25 15.16
C SER A 93 -14.57 16.96 15.86
N SER A 94 -13.67 15.97 15.95
CA SER A 94 -13.90 14.73 16.71
C SER A 94 -14.14 14.98 18.21
N LYS A 95 -13.33 15.84 18.84
CA LYS A 95 -13.43 16.12 20.28
C LYS A 95 -14.75 16.78 20.71
N LYS A 96 -15.37 17.57 19.83
CA LYS A 96 -16.67 18.23 20.12
C LYS A 96 -17.83 17.24 20.28
N PHE A 97 -17.69 16.01 19.77
CA PHE A 97 -18.74 14.99 19.78
C PHE A 97 -18.55 13.90 20.84
N LYS A 98 -17.56 14.01 21.75
CA LYS A 98 -17.32 13.08 22.87
C LYS A 98 -18.37 13.16 24.00
N ALA A 99 -19.64 13.30 23.66
CA ALA A 99 -20.78 13.29 24.58
C ALA A 99 -21.82 12.25 24.18
N SER A 100 -21.41 10.97 24.12
CA SER A 100 -22.26 9.81 24.39
C SER A 100 -21.36 8.59 24.43
N ASP A 101 -21.12 8.09 25.64
CA ASP A 101 -20.52 6.78 25.87
C ASP A 101 -21.63 5.75 25.68
N ASP A 102 -21.45 4.81 24.77
CA ASP A 102 -22.14 3.53 24.79
C ASP A 102 -21.20 2.48 24.21
N GLY A 103 -20.69 1.65 25.11
CA GLY A 103 -19.82 0.53 24.78
C GLY A 103 -20.58 -0.58 24.06
N ALA A 104 -19.98 -1.13 23.02
CA ALA A 104 -20.38 -2.44 22.50
C ALA A 104 -19.25 -3.09 21.67
N GLY A 105 -18.94 -4.35 22.03
CA GLY A 105 -18.52 -5.42 21.12
C GLY A 105 -17.06 -5.45 20.68
N MET A 106 -16.32 -6.47 21.11
CA MET A 106 -15.14 -6.94 20.36
C MET A 106 -15.62 -7.48 19.01
N ALA A 107 -15.50 -6.70 17.95
CA ALA A 107 -15.37 -7.29 16.62
C ALA A 107 -13.98 -7.90 16.55
N ASP A 108 -13.91 -9.21 16.33
CA ASP A 108 -12.69 -9.90 15.93
C ASP A 108 -12.24 -9.22 14.63
N LEU A 109 -11.25 -8.32 14.71
CA LEU A 109 -10.71 -7.64 13.56
C LEU A 109 -10.16 -8.72 12.62
N ASP A 110 -10.48 -8.61 11.34
CA ASP A 110 -9.98 -9.56 10.35
C ASP A 110 -8.45 -9.59 10.43
N LYS A 111 -7.88 -10.77 10.72
CA LYS A 111 -6.44 -10.95 10.91
C LYS A 111 -5.65 -10.56 9.66
N ASP A 112 -6.26 -10.74 8.48
CA ASP A 112 -5.64 -10.36 7.22
C ASP A 112 -5.57 -8.83 7.10
N PHE A 113 -6.61 -8.12 7.55
CA PHE A 113 -6.59 -6.65 7.66
C PHE A 113 -5.54 -6.16 8.67
N GLU A 114 -5.49 -6.73 9.87
CA GLU A 114 -4.51 -6.31 10.87
C GLU A 114 -3.07 -6.49 10.39
N SER A 115 -2.81 -7.60 9.69
CA SER A 115 -1.48 -7.91 9.15
C SER A 115 -1.05 -6.91 8.09
N ILE A 116 -1.91 -6.64 7.10
CA ILE A 116 -1.58 -5.72 6.01
C ILE A 116 -1.46 -4.27 6.49
N HIS A 117 -2.36 -3.82 7.39
CA HIS A 117 -2.28 -2.50 8.03
C HIS A 117 -0.93 -2.32 8.74
N LEU A 118 -0.51 -3.32 9.54
CA LEU A 118 0.74 -3.26 10.27
C LEU A 118 1.96 -3.24 9.33
N LYS A 119 1.93 -4.00 8.23
CA LYS A 119 3.01 -3.98 7.22
C LYS A 119 3.13 -2.63 6.54
N MET A 120 2.02 -2.05 6.07
CA MET A 120 2.02 -0.71 5.44
C MET A 120 2.54 0.36 6.41
N LYS A 121 2.08 0.31 7.65
CA LYS A 121 2.56 1.17 8.72
C LYS A 121 4.08 1.05 8.90
N ASN A 122 4.61 -0.17 8.95
CA ASN A 122 6.03 -0.42 9.13
C ASN A 122 6.85 0.06 7.92
N LEU A 123 6.38 -0.14 6.69
CA LEU A 123 7.03 0.37 5.48
C LEU A 123 7.19 1.90 5.53
N ALA A 124 6.10 2.62 5.85
CA ALA A 124 6.14 4.08 5.96
C ALA A 124 7.04 4.56 7.12
N LEU A 125 7.14 3.80 8.21
CA LEU A 125 7.98 4.14 9.36
C LEU A 125 9.47 3.84 9.14
N LYS A 126 9.83 2.80 8.39
CA LYS A 126 11.23 2.48 8.02
C LYS A 126 11.88 3.68 7.33
N ARG A 127 11.15 4.38 6.47
CA ARG A 127 11.63 5.53 5.67
C ARG A 127 11.87 6.81 6.46
N GLN A 128 11.24 6.95 7.62
CA GLN A 128 11.34 8.18 8.41
C GLN A 128 12.62 8.28 9.24
N ASN A 129 13.53 7.30 9.19
CA ASN A 129 14.82 7.32 9.92
C ASN A 129 14.69 7.82 11.37
N ARG A 130 13.66 7.31 12.08
CA ARG A 130 13.16 7.74 13.40
C ARG A 130 14.09 8.67 14.21
N SER A 131 13.95 9.98 14.02
CA SER A 131 14.14 10.91 15.13
C SER A 131 12.83 10.95 15.91
N SER A 132 12.80 10.35 17.10
CA SER A 132 11.60 10.29 17.94
C SER A 132 11.10 11.69 18.28
N PHE A 133 10.00 12.13 17.67
CA PHE A 133 9.29 13.31 18.14
C PHE A 133 8.28 12.93 19.24
N ALA A 134 7.94 13.90 20.09
CA ALA A 134 7.15 13.70 21.29
C ALA A 134 5.78 13.10 20.95
N LYS A 135 5.42 11.99 21.63
CA LYS A 135 4.10 11.35 21.56
C LYS A 135 2.98 12.39 21.73
N LYS A 136 2.40 12.86 20.62
CA LYS A 136 1.13 13.58 20.64
C LYS A 136 0.05 12.59 21.07
N VAL A 137 -0.98 13.09 21.76
CA VAL A 137 -2.08 12.27 22.25
C VAL A 137 -2.88 11.76 21.05
N SER A 138 -3.00 10.44 20.92
CA SER A 138 -3.88 9.85 19.92
C SER A 138 -5.34 10.20 20.20
N TRP A 139 -6.13 10.39 19.15
CA TRP A 139 -7.52 10.78 19.23
C TRP A 139 -8.37 9.83 18.40
N VAL A 140 -9.61 9.61 18.86
CA VAL A 140 -10.50 8.60 18.27
C VAL A 140 -11.46 9.25 17.29
N LEU A 141 -11.54 8.75 16.06
CA LEU A 141 -12.59 9.11 15.12
C LEU A 141 -13.83 8.24 15.34
N HIS A 142 -14.91 8.88 15.81
CA HIS A 142 -16.18 8.23 16.16
C HIS A 142 -17.23 8.31 15.06
N GLU A 143 -16.98 8.94 13.90
CA GLU A 143 -17.93 8.95 12.78
C GLU A 143 -17.20 8.74 11.45
N ALA A 144 -17.65 7.75 10.66
CA ALA A 144 -17.07 7.41 9.36
C ALA A 144 -17.05 8.59 8.37
N LYS A 145 -18.01 9.52 8.47
CA LYS A 145 -18.08 10.71 7.62
C LYS A 145 -16.86 11.63 7.75
N TYR A 146 -16.31 11.79 8.96
CA TYR A 146 -15.12 12.61 9.18
C TYR A 146 -13.87 11.94 8.62
N PHE A 147 -13.83 10.62 8.68
CA PHE A 147 -12.74 9.84 8.14
C PHE A 147 -12.73 9.85 6.61
N THR A 148 -13.90 9.64 6.00
CA THR A 148 -14.07 9.72 4.54
C THR A 148 -13.68 11.10 4.03
N ARG A 149 -14.21 12.15 4.66
CA ARG A 149 -13.86 13.53 4.33
C ARG A 149 -12.36 13.81 4.49
N LEU A 150 -11.74 13.33 5.57
CA LEU A 150 -10.29 13.49 5.75
C LEU A 150 -9.51 12.85 4.60
N ILE A 151 -9.88 11.66 4.14
CA ILE A 151 -9.24 11.03 2.97
C ILE A 151 -9.47 11.85 1.71
N GLU A 152 -10.71 12.26 1.44
CA GLU A 152 -11.07 13.06 0.27
C GLU A 152 -10.33 14.41 0.23
N ASP A 153 -10.10 15.02 1.39
CA ASP A 153 -9.35 16.28 1.51
C ASP A 153 -7.82 16.03 1.44
N LEU A 154 -7.31 14.87 1.89
CA LEU A 154 -5.88 14.53 1.86
C LEU A 154 -5.39 14.05 0.49
N GLU A 155 -6.19 13.26 -0.25
CA GLU A 155 -5.82 12.73 -1.57
C GLU A 155 -5.29 13.80 -2.52
N PRO A 156 -5.99 14.93 -2.77
CA PRO A 156 -5.52 15.93 -3.70
C PRO A 156 -4.24 16.60 -3.22
N LEU A 157 -4.06 16.80 -1.92
CA LEU A 157 -2.82 17.38 -1.38
C LEU A 157 -1.61 16.46 -1.58
N VAL A 158 -1.77 15.16 -1.35
CA VAL A 158 -0.71 14.17 -1.58
C VAL A 158 -0.43 14.04 -3.07
N ARG A 159 -1.45 14.04 -3.92
CA ARG A 159 -1.30 14.00 -5.38
C ARG A 159 -0.55 15.23 -5.88
N ASP A 160 -1.01 16.42 -5.53
CA ASP A 160 -0.40 17.68 -5.97
C ASP A 160 1.06 17.78 -5.50
N LEU A 161 1.38 17.27 -4.29
CA LEU A 161 2.76 17.16 -3.80
C LEU A 161 3.63 16.27 -4.68
N VAL A 162 3.10 15.11 -5.11
CA VAL A 162 3.80 14.17 -5.99
C VAL A 162 3.99 14.77 -7.38
N ASP A 163 2.94 15.36 -7.95
CA ASP A 163 2.93 15.89 -9.31
C ASP A 163 3.86 17.11 -9.48
N MET A 164 4.17 17.82 -8.39
CA MET A 164 5.16 18.91 -8.40
C MET A 164 6.59 18.43 -8.69
N PHE A 165 6.90 17.13 -8.53
CA PHE A 165 8.26 16.60 -8.68
C PHE A 165 8.31 15.42 -9.65
N PRO A 166 8.05 15.63 -10.95
CA PRO A 166 8.08 14.54 -11.94
C PRO A 166 9.48 13.90 -12.08
N ALA A 167 10.54 14.63 -11.71
CA ALA A 167 11.90 14.12 -11.75
C ALA A 167 12.15 12.92 -10.81
N VAL A 168 11.31 12.72 -9.77
CA VAL A 168 11.38 11.53 -8.89
C VAL A 168 10.38 10.44 -9.25
N GLU A 169 9.69 10.53 -10.40
CA GLU A 169 8.66 9.54 -10.78
C GLU A 169 9.24 8.13 -10.89
N GLU A 170 10.40 7.98 -11.57
CA GLU A 170 11.01 6.66 -11.74
C GLU A 170 11.45 6.05 -10.41
N GLN A 171 12.03 6.86 -9.53
CA GLN A 171 12.41 6.40 -8.19
C GLN A 171 11.18 6.01 -7.35
N GLN A 172 10.07 6.74 -7.49
CA GLN A 172 8.81 6.34 -6.86
C GLN A 172 8.28 5.03 -7.43
N ARG A 173 8.45 4.77 -8.73
CA ARG A 173 8.09 3.49 -9.35
C ARG A 173 8.96 2.34 -8.82
N GLU A 174 10.27 2.53 -8.71
CA GLU A 174 11.17 1.53 -8.13
C GLU A 174 10.81 1.22 -6.67
N LEU A 175 10.55 2.26 -5.86
CA LEU A 175 10.14 2.09 -4.48
C LEU A 175 8.76 1.41 -4.35
N SER A 176 7.83 1.65 -5.27
CA SER A 176 6.52 0.96 -5.25
C SER A 176 6.64 -0.52 -5.60
N VAL A 177 7.57 -0.90 -6.47
CA VAL A 177 7.91 -2.31 -6.75
C VAL A 177 8.46 -3.00 -5.51
N GLN A 178 9.41 -2.37 -4.81
CA GLN A 178 9.97 -2.92 -3.56
C GLN A 178 8.90 -3.10 -2.47
N GLU A 179 7.99 -2.14 -2.34
CA GLU A 179 6.84 -2.27 -1.42
C GLU A 179 5.93 -3.42 -1.81
N ALA A 180 5.60 -3.55 -3.10
CA ALA A 180 4.78 -4.65 -3.60
C ALA A 180 5.44 -6.01 -3.30
N GLU A 181 6.76 -6.12 -3.42
CA GLU A 181 7.51 -7.33 -3.07
C GLU A 181 7.43 -7.68 -1.58
N GLU A 182 7.43 -6.69 -0.68
CA GLU A 182 7.23 -6.90 0.77
C GLU A 182 5.77 -7.26 1.12
N LEU A 183 4.81 -6.75 0.35
CA LEU A 183 3.37 -6.90 0.61
C LEU A 183 2.74 -8.14 -0.03
N GLN A 184 3.23 -8.60 -1.19
CA GLN A 184 2.60 -9.67 -2.01
C GLN A 184 2.40 -11.00 -1.28
N ALA A 185 3.23 -11.32 -0.27
CA ALA A 185 3.11 -12.56 0.51
C ALA A 185 2.03 -12.46 1.61
N ASP A 186 1.47 -11.27 1.84
CA ASP A 186 0.40 -11.05 2.81
C ASP A 186 -0.96 -11.44 2.26
N ARG A 187 -1.79 -12.09 3.09
CA ARG A 187 -3.15 -12.46 2.70
C ARG A 187 -4.07 -11.24 2.58
N GLY A 188 -3.80 -10.19 3.36
CA GLY A 188 -4.56 -8.94 3.31
C GLY A 188 -4.25 -8.06 2.09
N VAL A 189 -3.32 -8.47 1.22
CA VAL A 189 -2.96 -7.68 0.02
C VAL A 189 -4.13 -7.49 -0.94
N VAL A 190 -5.08 -8.43 -0.96
CA VAL A 190 -6.31 -8.30 -1.77
C VAL A 190 -7.22 -7.21 -1.21
N LEU A 191 -7.37 -7.13 0.12
CA LEU A 191 -8.14 -6.07 0.78
C LEU A 191 -7.54 -4.69 0.47
N LEU A 192 -6.20 -4.61 0.39
CA LEU A 192 -5.50 -3.39 0.02
C LEU A 192 -5.75 -3.00 -1.44
N GLN A 193 -5.74 -3.96 -2.37
CA GLN A 193 -6.10 -3.73 -3.77
C GLN A 193 -7.52 -3.20 -3.90
N ASP A 194 -8.48 -3.83 -3.22
CA ASP A 194 -9.90 -3.46 -3.26
C ASP A 194 -10.15 -2.08 -2.64
N ALA A 195 -9.38 -1.73 -1.59
CA ALA A 195 -9.49 -0.42 -0.94
C ALA A 195 -8.90 0.72 -1.78
N ASN A 196 -7.99 0.43 -2.71
CA ASN A 196 -7.33 1.45 -3.54
C ASN A 196 -8.26 1.95 -4.66
N GLN A 197 -8.83 3.13 -4.44
CA GLN A 197 -9.75 3.82 -5.35
C GLN A 197 -9.06 4.90 -6.19
N GLY A 198 -7.72 4.85 -6.27
CA GLY A 198 -6.89 5.83 -6.97
C GLY A 198 -5.90 6.55 -6.06
N GLU A 199 -5.87 6.22 -4.76
CA GLU A 199 -4.93 6.83 -3.82
C GLU A 199 -3.46 6.57 -4.22
N ASP A 200 -3.17 5.40 -4.78
CA ASP A 200 -1.81 5.01 -5.18
C ASP A 200 -1.79 4.00 -6.33
N GLU A 201 -1.85 4.51 -7.55
CA GLU A 201 -1.86 3.68 -8.77
C GLU A 201 -0.54 2.93 -8.99
N LEU A 202 0.61 3.55 -8.68
CA LEU A 202 1.92 2.91 -8.82
C LEU A 202 2.03 1.67 -7.94
N LEU A 203 1.57 1.73 -6.69
CA LEU A 203 1.56 0.57 -5.81
C LEU A 203 0.51 -0.45 -6.25
N ARG A 204 -0.66 0.00 -6.72
CA ARG A 204 -1.72 -0.90 -7.19
C ARG A 204 -1.22 -1.77 -8.33
N GLU A 205 -0.63 -1.14 -9.35
CA GLU A 205 -0.05 -1.81 -10.51
C GLU A 205 1.11 -2.72 -10.12
N ALA A 206 2.02 -2.25 -9.25
CA ALA A 206 3.16 -3.04 -8.80
C ALA A 206 2.71 -4.31 -8.06
N ILE A 207 1.72 -4.22 -7.16
CA ILE A 207 1.14 -5.39 -6.48
C ILE A 207 0.46 -6.32 -7.48
N ALA A 208 -0.31 -5.79 -8.44
CA ALA A 208 -0.96 -6.63 -9.46
C ALA A 208 0.07 -7.38 -10.31
N GLN A 209 1.17 -6.73 -10.69
CA GLN A 209 2.29 -7.35 -11.40
C GLN A 209 3.01 -8.38 -10.53
N ALA A 210 3.27 -8.06 -9.27
CA ALA A 210 3.89 -8.97 -8.31
C ALA A 210 3.05 -10.25 -8.13
N LEU A 211 1.74 -10.11 -7.91
CA LEU A 211 0.81 -11.24 -7.83
C LEU A 211 0.75 -12.03 -9.14
N ALA A 212 0.74 -11.37 -10.29
CA ALA A 212 0.80 -12.04 -11.60
C ALA A 212 2.13 -12.78 -11.83
N SER A 213 3.24 -12.26 -11.28
CA SER A 213 4.56 -12.89 -11.32
C SER A 213 4.69 -14.07 -10.35
N GLN A 214 3.88 -14.08 -9.28
CA GLN A 214 3.72 -15.25 -8.39
C GLN A 214 2.91 -16.37 -9.04
N VAL A 215 2.17 -16.09 -10.11
CA VAL A 215 1.59 -17.16 -10.93
C VAL A 215 2.75 -17.86 -11.65
N LYS A 216 3.25 -18.90 -10.99
CA LYS A 216 4.37 -19.71 -11.47
C LYS A 216 4.17 -20.17 -12.91
N HIS A 217 2.96 -20.51 -13.34
CA HIS A 217 2.75 -20.92 -14.73
C HIS A 217 1.67 -20.12 -15.42
N GLN A 218 2.00 -19.54 -16.56
CA GLN A 218 1.05 -18.85 -17.43
C GLN A 218 0.61 -19.79 -18.56
N PHE A 219 -0.69 -19.90 -18.81
CA PHE A 219 -1.26 -20.79 -19.84
C PHE A 219 -2.16 -20.00 -20.78
N VAL A 220 -1.74 -19.78 -22.03
CA VAL A 220 -2.44 -18.87 -22.96
C VAL A 220 -2.69 -19.54 -24.30
N GLY A 221 -3.96 -19.69 -24.68
CA GLY A 221 -4.32 -20.14 -26.04
C GLY A 221 -3.89 -21.57 -26.40
N ASN A 222 -3.64 -22.44 -25.43
CA ASN A 222 -3.30 -23.84 -25.67
C ASN A 222 -4.55 -24.62 -26.13
N ILE A 223 -4.37 -25.49 -27.13
CA ILE A 223 -5.43 -26.24 -27.81
C ILE A 223 -5.17 -27.73 -27.62
N ALA A 224 -6.19 -28.47 -27.17
CA ALA A 224 -6.20 -29.93 -27.14
C ALA A 224 -7.30 -30.45 -28.07
N LYS A 225 -6.98 -31.39 -28.94
CA LYS A 225 -7.87 -32.03 -29.92
C LYS A 225 -7.91 -33.55 -29.69
N ASP A 226 -8.97 -34.22 -30.12
CA ASP A 226 -9.15 -35.67 -30.01
C ASP A 226 -9.14 -36.21 -28.56
N GLU A 227 -8.39 -37.29 -28.27
CA GLU A 227 -8.31 -38.00 -26.98
C GLU A 227 -7.11 -37.51 -26.13
N VAL A 228 -6.89 -36.20 -26.04
CA VAL A 228 -5.78 -35.65 -25.26
C VAL A 228 -6.18 -35.40 -23.80
N GLN A 229 -5.34 -35.87 -22.86
CA GLN A 229 -5.43 -35.54 -21.44
C GLN A 229 -4.39 -34.48 -21.09
N VAL A 230 -4.82 -33.26 -20.77
CA VAL A 230 -3.92 -32.18 -20.37
C VAL A 230 -4.04 -31.89 -18.88
N ARG A 231 -2.91 -31.66 -18.22
CA ARG A 231 -2.86 -31.06 -16.89
C ARG A 231 -2.05 -29.77 -16.91
N TYR A 232 -2.53 -28.79 -16.16
CA TYR A 232 -1.93 -27.48 -16.00
C TYR A 232 -1.58 -27.28 -14.51
N GLY A 233 -0.36 -26.82 -14.23
CA GLY A 233 0.19 -26.62 -12.90
C GLY A 233 1.28 -27.64 -12.56
N ASP A 234 1.83 -27.53 -11.36
CA ASP A 234 2.86 -28.45 -10.89
C ASP A 234 2.29 -29.80 -10.46
N GLU A 235 3.09 -30.86 -10.64
CA GLU A 235 2.84 -32.20 -10.10
C GLU A 235 3.90 -32.51 -9.02
N TYR A 236 3.46 -33.04 -7.87
CA TYR A 236 4.33 -33.41 -6.75
C TYR A 236 4.10 -34.86 -6.33
N GLU A 237 5.18 -35.59 -6.13
CA GLU A 237 5.19 -36.96 -5.62
C GLU A 237 6.10 -37.08 -4.40
N GLY A 238 5.49 -37.23 -3.23
CA GLY A 238 6.19 -37.55 -1.98
C GLY A 238 7.12 -36.45 -1.45
N GLY A 239 6.56 -35.35 -0.96
CA GLY A 239 7.33 -34.31 -0.27
C GLY A 239 6.62 -32.95 -0.31
N ALA A 240 7.00 -32.05 0.60
CA ALA A 240 6.54 -30.65 0.57
C ALA A 240 7.11 -29.91 -0.66
N PRO A 241 6.40 -28.93 -1.22
CA PRO A 241 6.84 -28.21 -2.42
C PRO A 241 8.22 -27.59 -2.21
N VAL A 242 9.09 -27.72 -3.20
CA VAL A 242 10.36 -26.99 -3.25
C VAL A 242 10.02 -25.53 -3.55
N ALA A 243 10.11 -24.68 -2.54
CA ALA A 243 9.92 -23.24 -2.71
C ALA A 243 11.05 -22.66 -3.56
N GLY A 244 10.73 -21.94 -4.64
CA GLY A 244 11.67 -21.04 -5.33
C GLY A 244 12.04 -21.39 -6.79
N THR A 245 11.29 -22.22 -7.51
CA THR A 245 11.54 -22.41 -8.95
C THR A 245 10.84 -21.36 -9.80
N ALA A 246 11.57 -20.85 -10.80
CA ALA A 246 11.07 -19.87 -11.74
C ALA A 246 9.89 -20.42 -12.54
N GLY A 247 8.94 -19.55 -12.83
CA GLY A 247 7.75 -19.87 -13.57
C GLY A 247 7.96 -20.15 -15.06
N SER A 248 7.00 -20.83 -15.70
CA SER A 248 7.00 -21.12 -17.15
C SER A 248 5.75 -20.62 -17.85
N LYS A 249 5.91 -20.02 -19.04
CA LYS A 249 4.80 -19.61 -19.91
C LYS A 249 4.57 -20.66 -21.00
N TYR A 250 3.35 -21.17 -21.08
CA TYR A 250 2.88 -22.12 -22.09
C TYR A 250 1.85 -21.43 -22.98
N GLU A 251 2.27 -21.01 -24.17
CA GLU A 251 1.45 -20.24 -25.09
C GLU A 251 1.24 -20.96 -26.42
N LYS A 252 -0.02 -21.03 -26.88
CA LYS A 252 -0.44 -21.53 -28.21
C LYS A 252 0.06 -22.94 -28.54
N ASN A 253 0.23 -23.79 -27.53
CA ASN A 253 0.58 -25.19 -27.75
C ASN A 253 -0.62 -25.95 -28.32
N GLU A 254 -0.39 -26.86 -29.28
CA GLU A 254 -1.43 -27.75 -29.81
C GLU A 254 -1.09 -29.21 -29.52
N ALA A 255 -2.00 -29.92 -28.86
CA ALA A 255 -1.92 -31.36 -28.64
C ALA A 255 -3.11 -32.04 -29.34
N SER A 256 -2.88 -33.16 -30.01
CA SER A 256 -3.91 -33.92 -30.74
C SER A 256 -3.68 -35.44 -30.64
N GLY A 257 -4.61 -36.24 -31.14
CA GLY A 257 -4.58 -37.70 -31.06
C GLY A 257 -4.82 -38.24 -29.65
N LYS A 258 -4.15 -39.33 -29.27
CA LYS A 258 -4.26 -39.96 -27.95
C LYS A 258 -3.01 -39.67 -27.12
N ALA A 259 -2.93 -38.47 -26.56
CA ALA A 259 -1.75 -37.99 -25.84
C ALA A 259 -2.07 -37.59 -24.39
N ARG A 260 -1.05 -37.58 -23.55
CA ARG A 260 -1.10 -36.96 -22.22
C ARG A 260 -0.08 -35.84 -22.16
N VAL A 261 -0.43 -34.68 -21.62
CA VAL A 261 0.42 -33.49 -21.60
C VAL A 261 0.37 -32.86 -20.22
N GLN A 262 1.53 -32.58 -19.64
CA GLN A 262 1.69 -31.82 -18.41
C GLN A 262 2.32 -30.46 -18.75
N TYR A 263 1.65 -29.36 -18.40
CA TYR A 263 2.18 -28.01 -18.47
C TYR A 263 2.39 -27.48 -17.04
N GLY A 264 3.62 -27.52 -16.57
CA GLY A 264 4.06 -27.16 -15.23
C GLY A 264 5.19 -28.08 -14.78
N ASP A 265 5.78 -27.85 -13.62
CA ASP A 265 6.92 -28.65 -13.18
C ASP A 265 6.45 -29.99 -12.59
N HIS A 266 7.26 -31.03 -12.76
CA HIS A 266 7.02 -32.34 -12.14
C HIS A 266 8.13 -32.63 -11.12
N TYR A 267 7.74 -32.84 -9.87
CA TYR A 267 8.63 -33.16 -8.75
C TYR A 267 8.30 -34.54 -8.22
N GLY A 268 8.94 -35.58 -8.78
CA GLY A 268 8.62 -36.97 -8.49
C GLY A 268 9.35 -37.93 -9.42
N GLN A 269 9.25 -39.24 -9.16
CA GLN A 269 9.75 -40.26 -10.10
C GLN A 269 8.65 -40.86 -10.98
N GLY A 270 7.37 -40.57 -10.69
CA GLY A 270 6.22 -41.11 -11.41
C GLY A 270 5.10 -40.09 -11.61
N SER A 271 4.74 -39.91 -12.88
CA SER A 271 3.87 -38.84 -13.38
C SER A 271 2.57 -39.37 -14.00
N ILE A 272 1.63 -38.46 -14.36
CA ILE A 272 0.28 -38.63 -14.99
C ILE A 272 0.22 -39.40 -16.30
N PHE A 273 1.38 -39.86 -16.67
CA PHE A 273 1.64 -40.96 -17.54
C PHE A 273 1.49 -42.30 -16.80
N ARG A 274 0.82 -42.34 -15.64
CA ARG A 274 0.45 -43.55 -14.88
C ARG A 274 -0.74 -44.28 -15.47
#